data_AF-A0A8H2DZ51-F1
#
_entry.id   AF-A0A8H2DZ51-F1
#
_cell.length_a   1.000
_cell.length_b   1.000
_cell.length_c   1.000
_cell.angle_alpha   90.00
_cell.angle_beta   90.00
_cell.angle_gamma   90.00
#
_symmetry.space_group_name_H-M   'P 1'
#
loop_
_entity.id
_entity.type
_entity.pdbx_description
1 polymer ?
#
loop_
_entity_poly.entity_id
_entity_poly.type
_entity_poly.pdbx_seq_one_letter_code
_entity_poly.pdbx_strand_id
1 'polypeptide(L)'
;MAFTKINPQVQGNQTESPNLIDGHVCFFLPLQYLSGERATARSTRFDLSLEDTENENNADAQKGGDISEEDKMEIGMTYMKVFQTRDFLENLETEIIKAKPPNTQNFEDPFVITKQRLIRDLQFCGINSFEDSDSSPSWSEGDDISDLNAKSVKLCYNNIGIFLDFMAEIFQRDSLDNRGCKVIASVNYEFNYPNAFYSSALGQVVFGTGFPMTGWMESDTKPVDDFIGIIGDFVTGIDIVAHELMHAVIQCTVDQGNGLDYKGEPGALSESIADVFAIMTQQWYSFKTDPNWKLEDSDWIIGKTAILPGHPGMGLRSLKEPGKAFEIATRTKVLKDLQIQHYDEYNDNLEVHISSGIPNKAFYEAAKEIGGFSWEKAGQIWYRALIDTGLDKTCLFSNFANSTFKEAVKIGKATDDPNLGKKVQRAWRKVGVQYDTWDD
;
A
#
# COMPACT_ATOMS: atom_id res chain seq x y z
N MET A 1 62.06 -19.34 -8.38
CA MET A 1 61.97 -17.95 -7.87
C MET A 1 60.52 -17.53 -7.95
N ALA A 2 59.90 -17.39 -6.78
CA ALA A 2 58.53 -16.95 -6.61
C ALA A 2 58.41 -15.44 -6.91
N PHE A 3 57.28 -15.04 -7.48
CA PHE A 3 56.71 -13.71 -7.24
C PHE A 3 55.21 -13.82 -7.04
N THR A 4 54.85 -13.76 -5.76
CA THR A 4 53.51 -13.53 -5.22
C THR A 4 53.29 -12.02 -5.12
N LYS A 5 52.11 -11.51 -5.50
CA LYS A 5 51.50 -10.24 -5.03
C LYS A 5 50.00 -10.29 -5.37
N ILE A 6 49.16 -10.72 -4.42
CA ILE A 6 48.37 -9.92 -3.46
C ILE A 6 47.24 -9.14 -4.15
N ASN A 7 46.02 -9.60 -3.85
CA ASN A 7 44.72 -8.99 -4.10
C ASN A 7 44.55 -7.73 -3.22
N PRO A 8 43.89 -6.67 -3.71
CA PRO A 8 43.06 -5.85 -2.87
C PRO A 8 41.63 -5.77 -3.41
N GLN A 9 40.68 -6.14 -2.55
CA GLN A 9 39.32 -5.65 -2.65
C GLN A 9 39.34 -4.12 -2.61
N VAL A 10 38.61 -3.47 -3.51
CA VAL A 10 38.17 -2.09 -3.35
C VAL A 10 36.70 -2.02 -3.75
N GLN A 11 35.88 -1.74 -2.74
CA GLN A 11 34.50 -1.30 -2.82
C GLN A 11 34.41 -0.10 -3.76
N GLY A 12 33.63 -0.23 -4.83
CA GLY A 12 33.14 0.91 -5.59
C GLY A 12 31.89 1.44 -4.90
N ASN A 13 32.04 2.50 -4.11
CA ASN A 13 30.95 3.33 -3.63
C ASN A 13 30.14 3.81 -4.84
N GLN A 14 28.94 3.25 -5.03
CA GLN A 14 27.87 3.97 -5.70
C GLN A 14 27.21 4.84 -4.62
N THR A 15 27.49 6.13 -4.70
CA THR A 15 26.71 7.16 -4.03
C THR A 15 25.29 7.12 -4.62
N GLU A 16 24.38 6.46 -3.91
CA GLU A 16 22.96 6.55 -4.17
C GLU A 16 22.53 8.02 -4.03
N SER A 17 21.86 8.52 -5.07
CA SER A 17 21.15 9.78 -5.02
C SER A 17 19.89 9.58 -4.15
N PRO A 18 19.60 10.47 -3.19
CA PRO A 18 18.48 10.29 -2.27
C PRO A 18 17.18 10.65 -2.99
N ASN A 19 16.56 9.68 -3.67
CA ASN A 19 15.15 9.79 -4.03
C ASN A 19 14.32 9.49 -2.77
N LEU A 20 13.86 10.57 -2.13
CA LEU A 20 12.86 10.60 -1.05
C LEU A 20 11.49 10.14 -1.57
N ILE A 21 11.35 8.85 -1.88
CA ILE A 21 10.06 8.19 -2.05
C ILE A 21 10.09 6.95 -1.15
N ASP A 22 9.62 7.11 0.08
CA ASP A 22 9.25 6.01 0.98
C ASP A 22 7.89 5.38 0.58
N GLY A 23 7.50 5.57 -0.69
CA GLY A 23 6.32 4.95 -1.29
C GLY A 23 6.64 3.51 -1.60
N HIS A 24 6.12 2.60 -0.79
CA HIS A 24 6.18 1.17 -1.08
C HIS A 24 5.35 0.88 -2.33
N VAL A 25 5.98 0.27 -3.31
CA VAL A 25 5.40 0.03 -4.64
C VAL A 25 4.47 -1.18 -4.56
N CYS A 26 3.15 -0.96 -4.49
CA CYS A 26 2.11 -1.98 -4.26
C CYS A 26 1.93 -3.01 -5.41
N PHE A 27 2.43 -2.68 -6.60
CA PHE A 27 2.25 -3.49 -7.81
C PHE A 27 3.53 -3.59 -8.65
N PHE A 28 4.67 -3.87 -8.02
CA PHE A 28 5.78 -4.43 -8.80
C PHE A 28 5.61 -5.93 -8.92
N LEU A 29 5.23 -6.37 -10.13
CA LEU A 29 5.60 -7.71 -10.57
C LEU A 29 7.12 -7.87 -10.41
N PRO A 30 7.63 -9.07 -10.11
CA PRO A 30 9.05 -9.26 -9.86
C PRO A 30 9.89 -8.72 -11.03
N LEU A 31 11.01 -8.06 -10.68
CA LEU A 31 12.01 -7.45 -11.57
C LEU A 31 12.36 -8.27 -12.83
N GLN A 32 12.16 -9.59 -12.81
CA GLN A 32 12.31 -10.48 -13.96
C GLN A 32 11.38 -10.18 -15.16
N TYR A 33 10.34 -9.36 -14.98
CA TYR A 33 9.47 -8.90 -16.08
C TYR A 33 9.91 -7.57 -16.70
N LEU A 34 10.98 -6.93 -16.18
CA LEU A 34 11.48 -5.65 -16.67
C LEU A 34 12.76 -5.76 -17.53
N SER A 35 13.16 -6.96 -17.96
CA SER A 35 14.32 -7.10 -18.85
C SER A 35 13.95 -6.80 -20.31
N GLY A 36 13.74 -5.52 -20.61
CA GLY A 36 13.79 -4.95 -21.97
C GLY A 36 15.03 -4.06 -22.09
N GLU A 37 15.89 -4.36 -23.05
CA GLU A 37 17.12 -3.59 -23.32
C GLU A 37 16.82 -2.09 -23.48
N ARG A 38 17.62 -1.23 -22.82
CA ARG A 38 17.58 0.24 -22.98
C ARG A 38 17.70 0.61 -24.46
N ALA A 39 16.59 1.01 -25.08
CA ALA A 39 16.62 1.72 -26.35
C ALA A 39 17.32 3.08 -26.13
N THR A 40 18.51 3.22 -26.69
CA THR A 40 19.26 4.47 -26.71
C THR A 40 18.57 5.45 -27.66
N ALA A 41 17.91 6.48 -27.12
CA ALA A 41 17.39 7.58 -27.92
C ALA A 41 18.56 8.39 -28.50
N ARG A 42 18.85 8.20 -29.80
CA ARG A 42 19.68 9.11 -30.60
C ARG A 42 18.94 10.43 -30.78
N SER A 43 19.47 11.53 -30.25
CA SER A 43 18.98 12.87 -30.58
C SER A 43 19.36 13.21 -32.03
N THR A 44 18.38 13.38 -32.90
CA THR A 44 18.55 14.07 -34.17
C THR A 44 18.55 15.58 -33.92
N ARG A 45 19.72 16.22 -34.13
CA ARG A 45 19.87 17.68 -34.21
C ARG A 45 19.05 18.23 -35.37
N PHE A 46 18.27 19.26 -35.12
CA PHE A 46 17.91 20.25 -36.13
C PHE A 46 18.68 21.54 -35.83
N ASP A 47 19.66 21.84 -36.68
CA ASP A 47 20.32 23.14 -36.79
C ASP A 47 19.37 24.11 -37.52
N LEU A 48 19.12 25.27 -36.93
CA LEU A 48 18.79 26.49 -37.69
C LEU A 48 19.59 27.65 -37.09
N SER A 49 20.32 28.30 -37.97
CA SER A 49 21.38 29.28 -37.73
C SER A 49 20.91 30.72 -38.03
N LEU A 50 21.58 31.68 -37.38
CA LEU A 50 21.71 33.12 -37.69
C LEU A 50 20.49 33.98 -37.25
N GLU A 51 20.63 35.17 -36.66
CA GLU A 51 21.62 36.23 -36.92
C GLU A 51 21.69 37.26 -35.76
N ASP A 52 22.83 37.92 -35.65
CA ASP A 52 23.31 38.82 -34.58
C ASP A 52 22.51 40.12 -34.37
N THR A 53 22.61 40.68 -33.15
CA THR A 53 23.08 42.07 -32.99
C THR A 53 23.57 42.33 -31.57
N GLU A 54 24.84 42.69 -31.50
CA GLU A 54 25.61 43.14 -30.34
C GLU A 54 25.04 44.44 -29.73
N ASN A 55 25.15 44.58 -28.41
CA ASN A 55 25.84 45.75 -27.85
C ASN A 55 26.27 45.52 -26.39
N GLU A 56 27.58 45.36 -26.27
CA GLU A 56 28.52 45.68 -25.20
C GLU A 56 27.97 46.29 -23.89
N ASN A 57 28.36 45.68 -22.76
CA ASN A 57 29.35 46.32 -21.87
C ASN A 57 29.91 45.36 -20.79
N ASN A 58 31.24 45.24 -20.83
CA ASN A 58 32.19 45.00 -19.74
C ASN A 58 32.33 43.61 -19.07
N ALA A 59 33.32 42.88 -19.62
CA ALA A 59 34.60 42.56 -18.97
C ALA A 59 34.66 41.52 -17.83
N ASP A 60 35.21 40.38 -18.22
CA ASP A 60 35.98 39.40 -17.44
C ASP A 60 36.82 39.95 -16.27
N ALA A 61 36.79 39.25 -15.13
CA ALA A 61 37.91 38.41 -14.70
C ALA A 61 37.61 37.61 -13.42
N GLN A 62 37.41 36.30 -13.61
CA GLN A 62 38.08 35.18 -12.91
C GLN A 62 38.16 35.06 -11.37
N LYS A 63 37.81 33.83 -10.96
CA LYS A 63 38.34 32.96 -9.89
C LYS A 63 37.53 32.84 -8.60
N GLY A 64 37.13 31.59 -8.35
CA GLY A 64 36.44 31.14 -7.16
C GLY A 64 37.28 31.24 -5.90
N GLY A 65 36.57 31.37 -4.79
CA GLY A 65 37.05 31.04 -3.46
C GLY A 65 36.20 29.90 -2.93
N ASP A 66 36.85 28.81 -2.55
CA ASP A 66 36.28 27.77 -1.70
C ASP A 66 35.74 28.39 -0.42
N ILE A 67 34.49 28.09 -0.08
CA ILE A 67 33.90 28.44 1.21
C ILE A 67 34.51 27.51 2.25
N SER A 68 35.08 28.08 3.32
CA SER A 68 35.72 27.32 4.38
C SER A 68 34.71 26.45 5.14
N GLU A 69 35.15 25.30 5.66
CA GLU A 69 34.29 24.39 6.44
C GLU A 69 33.76 25.03 7.74
N GLU A 70 34.37 26.13 8.23
CA GLU A 70 33.85 26.90 9.37
C GLU A 70 32.62 27.73 8.98
N ASP A 71 32.58 28.31 7.77
CA ASP A 71 31.44 29.10 7.28
C ASP A 71 30.22 28.22 6.93
N LYS A 72 30.43 26.95 6.57
CA LYS A 72 29.34 25.96 6.40
C LYS A 72 28.72 25.54 7.72
N MET A 73 29.48 25.57 8.81
CA MET A 73 28.99 25.20 10.15
C MET A 73 28.12 26.32 10.77
N GLU A 74 28.37 27.58 10.45
CA GLU A 74 27.59 28.72 10.96
C GLU A 74 26.22 28.88 10.27
N ILE A 75 26.13 28.51 8.98
CA ILE A 75 24.85 28.42 8.25
C ILE A 75 24.02 27.22 8.77
N GLY A 76 24.68 26.12 9.16
CA GLY A 76 24.03 24.96 9.77
C GLY A 76 23.47 25.20 11.18
N MET A 77 24.00 26.15 11.95
CA MET A 77 23.50 26.45 13.29
C MET A 77 22.35 27.47 13.33
N THR A 78 22.09 28.20 12.25
CA THR A 78 21.02 29.21 12.23
C THR A 78 19.62 28.59 12.05
N TYR A 79 19.51 27.33 11.61
CA TYR A 79 18.26 26.57 11.57
C TYR A 79 17.93 25.81 12.87
N MET A 80 18.79 25.83 13.89
CA MET A 80 18.52 25.26 15.22
C MET A 80 18.34 26.35 16.31
N LYS A 81 17.43 27.29 16.07
CA LYS A 81 16.80 28.07 17.15
C LYS A 81 15.28 28.04 17.01
N VAL A 82 14.73 26.84 17.19
CA VAL A 82 13.30 26.62 17.44
C VAL A 82 13.17 26.16 18.90
N PHE A 83 12.62 27.07 19.72
CA PHE A 83 11.94 26.86 21.00
C PHE A 83 12.55 25.87 22.02
N GLN A 84 13.36 26.41 22.94
CA GLN A 84 13.44 25.87 24.29
C GLN A 84 12.18 26.25 25.08
N THR A 85 11.23 25.34 25.21
CA THR A 85 10.26 25.34 26.32
C THR A 85 9.97 23.90 26.75
N ARG A 86 10.77 23.41 27.72
CA ARG A 86 10.55 22.15 28.44
C ARG A 86 9.16 22.07 29.10
N ASP A 87 8.55 23.20 29.38
CA ASP A 87 7.23 23.29 30.03
C ASP A 87 6.05 22.86 29.13
N PHE A 88 6.25 22.76 27.81
CA PHE A 88 5.20 22.31 26.88
C PHE A 88 5.16 20.78 26.75
N LEU A 89 6.31 20.11 26.85
CA LEU A 89 6.40 18.65 26.75
C LEU A 89 5.97 17.94 28.03
N GLU A 90 6.27 18.49 29.21
CA GLU A 90 5.82 17.91 30.50
C GLU A 90 4.28 18.00 30.69
N ASN A 91 3.62 19.00 30.09
CA ASN A 91 2.16 19.09 30.12
C ASN A 91 1.46 18.11 29.16
N LEU A 92 2.07 17.81 27.99
CA LEU A 92 1.56 16.81 27.04
C LEU A 92 1.66 15.39 27.59
N GLU A 93 2.78 15.04 28.25
CA GLU A 93 2.93 13.74 28.92
C GLU A 93 1.90 13.53 30.04
N THR A 94 1.54 14.61 30.76
CA THR A 94 0.58 14.51 31.87
C THR A 94 -0.88 14.40 31.41
N GLU A 95 -1.23 14.92 30.24
CA GLU A 95 -2.56 14.72 29.63
C GLU A 95 -2.69 13.36 28.92
N ILE A 96 -1.64 12.89 28.25
CA ILE A 96 -1.62 11.58 27.56
C ILE A 96 -1.72 10.42 28.56
N ILE A 97 -1.12 10.53 29.76
CA ILE A 97 -1.15 9.46 30.78
C ILE A 97 -2.50 9.39 31.54
N LYS A 98 -3.38 10.39 31.40
CA LYS A 98 -4.71 10.37 32.06
C LYS A 98 -5.86 9.87 31.18
N ALA A 99 -5.64 9.70 29.87
CA ALA A 99 -6.62 9.08 28.99
C ALA A 99 -6.69 7.57 29.27
N LYS A 100 -7.58 7.17 30.18
CA LYS A 100 -7.93 5.75 30.33
C LYS A 100 -8.38 5.21 28.96
N PRO A 101 -7.99 3.97 28.58
CA PRO A 101 -8.63 3.30 27.45
C PRO A 101 -10.14 3.35 27.66
N PRO A 102 -10.95 3.66 26.63
CA PRO A 102 -12.37 3.77 26.80
C PRO A 102 -12.88 2.45 27.39
N ASN A 103 -13.38 2.54 28.63
CA ASN A 103 -14.18 1.48 29.21
C ASN A 103 -15.32 1.19 28.23
N THR A 104 -15.66 -0.08 28.08
CA THR A 104 -16.86 -0.58 27.41
C THR A 104 -18.10 0.10 28.00
N GLN A 105 -18.41 1.29 27.51
CA GLN A 105 -19.62 2.03 27.84
C GLN A 105 -20.65 1.70 26.77
N ASN A 106 -21.77 1.15 27.24
CA ASN A 106 -23.00 1.04 26.47
C ASN A 106 -23.39 2.45 25.99
N PHE A 107 -23.13 2.75 24.71
CA PHE A 107 -23.73 3.90 24.04
C PHE A 107 -24.83 3.38 23.13
N GLU A 108 -26.07 3.77 23.45
CA GLU A 108 -27.24 3.63 22.58
C GLU A 108 -27.21 4.65 21.42
N ASP A 109 -26.18 5.51 21.34
CA ASP A 109 -25.94 6.40 20.21
C ASP A 109 -25.11 5.68 19.13
N PRO A 110 -25.51 5.75 17.84
CA PRO A 110 -24.72 5.17 16.76
C PRO A 110 -23.33 5.83 16.75
N PHE A 111 -22.29 5.03 16.52
CA PHE A 111 -20.94 5.52 16.31
C PHE A 111 -20.91 6.34 15.02
N VAL A 112 -21.10 7.65 15.12
CA VAL A 112 -21.12 8.58 13.98
C VAL A 112 -19.72 9.14 13.75
N ILE A 113 -19.09 8.72 12.66
CA ILE A 113 -17.83 9.29 12.19
C ILE A 113 -18.11 10.37 11.14
N THR A 114 -17.42 11.50 11.28
CA THR A 114 -17.37 12.51 10.21
C THR A 114 -16.20 12.21 9.31
N LYS A 115 -16.48 11.76 8.08
CA LYS A 115 -15.43 11.55 7.07
C LYS A 115 -14.73 12.87 6.78
N GLN A 116 -13.43 12.80 6.52
CA GLN A 116 -12.65 13.93 6.03
C GLN A 116 -11.80 13.45 4.86
N ARG A 117 -12.17 13.85 3.64
CA ARG A 117 -11.45 13.50 2.42
C ARG A 117 -10.86 14.74 1.77
N LEU A 118 -9.72 14.59 1.12
CA LEU A 118 -9.13 15.55 0.20
C LEU A 118 -8.55 14.80 -1.00
N ILE A 119 -9.19 14.92 -2.15
CA ILE A 119 -8.77 14.28 -3.40
C ILE A 119 -8.13 15.33 -4.29
N ARG A 120 -6.90 15.08 -4.75
CA ARG A 120 -6.17 15.94 -5.69
C ARG A 120 -6.06 15.26 -7.05
N ASP A 121 -6.30 16.00 -8.11
CA ASP A 121 -6.00 15.55 -9.47
C ASP A 121 -4.61 16.09 -9.87
N LEU A 122 -3.64 15.21 -10.00
CA LEU A 122 -2.27 15.57 -10.38
C LEU A 122 -2.12 15.85 -11.88
N GLN A 123 -3.16 15.61 -12.68
CA GLN A 123 -3.17 15.89 -14.11
C GLN A 123 -1.96 15.28 -14.86
N PHE A 124 -1.55 14.07 -14.45
CA PHE A 124 -0.42 13.31 -14.99
C PHE A 124 0.97 13.87 -14.66
N CYS A 125 1.06 14.78 -13.67
CA CYS A 125 2.32 15.24 -13.09
C CYS A 125 2.86 14.28 -12.02
N GLY A 126 4.17 14.34 -11.77
CA GLY A 126 4.84 13.63 -10.69
C GLY A 126 4.65 14.31 -9.32
N ILE A 127 5.19 13.69 -8.26
CA ILE A 127 5.01 14.12 -6.85
C ILE A 127 5.93 15.30 -6.51
N ASN A 128 7.05 15.46 -7.19
CA ASN A 128 8.00 16.55 -6.94
C ASN A 128 7.44 17.95 -7.24
N SER A 129 6.23 18.06 -7.83
CA SER A 129 5.53 19.33 -8.04
C SER A 129 4.69 19.79 -6.85
N PHE A 130 4.78 19.17 -5.66
CA PHE A 130 4.04 19.64 -4.47
C PHE A 130 4.45 21.04 -3.96
N GLU A 131 5.56 21.61 -4.44
CA GLU A 131 5.85 23.04 -4.21
C GLU A 131 4.77 23.97 -4.82
N ASP A 132 3.97 23.47 -5.77
CA ASP A 132 2.82 24.15 -6.38
C ASP A 132 1.46 23.58 -5.90
N SER A 133 1.38 23.04 -4.68
CA SER A 133 0.16 22.39 -4.13
C SER A 133 -1.09 23.28 -4.08
N ASP A 134 -0.97 24.59 -4.32
CA ASP A 134 -2.10 25.52 -4.48
C ASP A 134 -2.72 25.53 -5.89
N SER A 135 -2.11 24.85 -6.88
CA SER A 135 -2.55 24.91 -8.29
C SER A 135 -3.31 23.68 -8.79
N SER A 136 -3.11 22.50 -8.19
CA SER A 136 -3.80 21.27 -8.61
C SER A 136 -5.28 21.30 -8.21
N PRO A 137 -6.21 20.97 -9.13
CA PRO A 137 -7.62 20.83 -8.78
C PRO A 137 -7.80 19.84 -7.61
N SER A 138 -8.59 20.24 -6.61
CA SER A 138 -8.83 19.42 -5.43
C SER A 138 -10.26 19.52 -4.92
N TRP A 139 -10.71 18.46 -4.26
CA TRP A 139 -12.06 18.31 -3.73
C TRP A 139 -12.01 17.78 -2.30
N SER A 140 -12.65 18.50 -1.40
CA SER A 140 -12.75 18.20 0.01
C SER A 140 -14.05 17.47 0.35
N GLU A 141 -14.16 17.00 1.60
CA GLU A 141 -15.42 16.51 2.13
C GLU A 141 -16.55 17.55 1.95
N GLY A 142 -17.70 17.10 1.45
CA GLY A 142 -18.88 17.95 1.24
C GLY A 142 -18.92 18.69 -0.11
N ASP A 143 -17.83 18.71 -0.88
CA ASP A 143 -17.85 19.27 -2.23
C ASP A 143 -18.75 18.46 -3.17
N ASP A 144 -19.44 19.15 -4.08
CA ASP A 144 -20.28 18.51 -5.09
C ASP A 144 -19.41 17.91 -6.21
N ILE A 145 -19.37 16.57 -6.24
CA ILE A 145 -18.64 15.79 -7.25
C ILE A 145 -19.57 15.19 -8.32
N SER A 146 -20.86 15.53 -8.31
CA SER A 146 -21.87 14.91 -9.18
C SER A 146 -21.65 15.26 -10.66
N ASP A 147 -21.35 16.54 -10.94
CA ASP A 147 -21.12 17.13 -12.27
C ASP A 147 -19.65 17.10 -12.72
N LEU A 148 -18.77 16.42 -11.97
CA LEU A 148 -17.37 16.29 -12.36
C LEU A 148 -17.21 15.32 -13.54
N ASN A 149 -16.72 15.85 -14.66
CA ASN A 149 -16.21 15.04 -15.78
C ASN A 149 -14.91 14.28 -15.43
N ALA A 150 -14.34 14.49 -14.23
CA ALA A 150 -13.16 13.82 -13.72
C ALA A 150 -13.51 12.45 -13.10
N LYS A 151 -13.58 11.41 -13.93
CA LYS A 151 -13.97 10.05 -13.53
C LYS A 151 -13.11 9.50 -12.37
N SER A 152 -11.79 9.66 -12.43
CA SER A 152 -10.86 9.09 -11.44
C SER A 152 -11.02 9.77 -10.07
N VAL A 153 -11.27 11.08 -10.03
CA VAL A 153 -11.58 11.81 -8.79
C VAL A 153 -12.85 11.27 -8.14
N LYS A 154 -13.93 11.11 -8.92
CA LYS A 154 -15.23 10.60 -8.42
C LYS A 154 -15.12 9.18 -7.88
N LEU A 155 -14.41 8.30 -8.59
CA LEU A 155 -14.18 6.92 -8.17
C LEU A 155 -13.36 6.87 -6.88
N CYS A 156 -12.23 7.61 -6.82
CA CYS A 156 -11.39 7.67 -5.63
C CYS A 156 -12.17 8.19 -4.41
N TYR A 157 -12.89 9.30 -4.57
CA TYR A 157 -13.72 9.89 -3.51
C TYR A 157 -14.74 8.90 -2.95
N ASN A 158 -15.46 8.19 -3.84
CA ASN A 158 -16.47 7.22 -3.45
C ASN A 158 -15.84 5.98 -2.78
N ASN A 159 -14.78 5.43 -3.36
CA ASN A 159 -14.13 4.22 -2.84
C ASN A 159 -13.47 4.45 -1.48
N ILE A 160 -12.84 5.61 -1.26
CA ILE A 160 -12.36 6.00 0.08
C ILE A 160 -13.55 6.09 1.05
N GLY A 161 -14.66 6.70 0.62
CA GLY A 161 -15.86 6.80 1.43
C GLY A 161 -16.41 5.45 1.87
N ILE A 162 -16.42 4.47 0.96
CA ILE A 162 -16.85 3.08 1.21
C ILE A 162 -15.93 2.39 2.22
N PHE A 163 -14.62 2.52 2.07
CA PHE A 163 -13.66 1.95 3.02
C PHE A 163 -13.83 2.55 4.43
N LEU A 164 -13.97 3.87 4.51
CA LEU A 164 -14.19 4.55 5.79
C LEU A 164 -15.50 4.11 6.46
N ASP A 165 -16.59 3.94 5.69
CA ASP A 165 -17.84 3.39 6.22
C ASP A 165 -17.67 1.96 6.72
N PHE A 166 -16.97 1.11 5.96
CA PHE A 166 -16.69 -0.26 6.36
C PHE A 166 -15.91 -0.31 7.69
N MET A 167 -14.83 0.45 7.79
CA MET A 167 -14.02 0.51 9.02
C MET A 167 -14.79 1.07 10.21
N ALA A 168 -15.64 2.06 9.98
CA ALA A 168 -16.53 2.64 10.98
C ALA A 168 -17.60 1.64 11.47
N GLU A 169 -18.39 1.09 10.55
CA GLU A 169 -19.54 0.25 10.87
C GLU A 169 -19.12 -1.11 11.46
N ILE A 170 -18.06 -1.71 10.93
CA ILE A 170 -17.66 -3.08 11.30
C ILE A 170 -16.68 -3.07 12.46
N PHE A 171 -15.72 -2.15 12.47
CA PHE A 171 -14.60 -2.17 13.43
C PHE A 171 -14.62 -1.02 14.42
N GLN A 172 -15.61 -0.12 14.33
CA GLN A 172 -15.70 1.09 15.16
C GLN A 172 -14.39 1.89 15.14
N ARG A 173 -13.77 1.96 13.95
CA ARG A 173 -12.52 2.69 13.74
C ARG A 173 -12.78 4.06 13.12
N ASP A 174 -12.30 5.11 13.77
CA ASP A 174 -12.42 6.48 13.27
C ASP A 174 -11.28 6.86 12.32
N SER A 175 -11.50 6.67 11.02
CA SER A 175 -10.52 6.95 9.95
C SER A 175 -9.26 6.07 10.04
N LEU A 176 -8.20 6.47 9.34
CA LEU A 176 -6.98 5.68 9.18
C LEU A 176 -6.18 5.57 10.48
N ASP A 177 -6.22 6.58 11.35
CA ASP A 177 -5.45 6.65 12.60
C ASP A 177 -6.29 6.41 13.86
N ASN A 178 -7.57 6.04 13.69
CA ASN A 178 -8.55 5.88 14.77
C ASN A 178 -8.84 7.19 15.56
N ARG A 179 -8.60 8.36 14.97
CA ARG A 179 -8.84 9.69 15.57
C ARG A 179 -9.41 10.71 14.57
N GLY A 180 -10.01 10.23 13.47
CA GLY A 180 -10.68 11.09 12.50
C GLY A 180 -9.74 11.87 11.61
N CYS A 181 -8.53 11.35 11.33
CA CYS A 181 -7.60 12.01 10.42
C CYS A 181 -8.21 12.24 9.02
N LYS A 182 -7.75 13.31 8.37
CA LYS A 182 -8.09 13.59 6.98
C LYS A 182 -7.37 12.60 6.06
N VAL A 183 -8.16 11.93 5.22
CA VAL A 183 -7.64 11.06 4.15
C VAL A 183 -7.30 11.90 2.94
N ILE A 184 -6.01 11.92 2.61
CA ILE A 184 -5.48 12.62 1.44
C ILE A 184 -5.20 11.59 0.35
N ALA A 185 -5.69 11.86 -0.85
CA ALA A 185 -5.44 11.04 -2.02
C ALA A 185 -5.07 11.88 -3.23
N SER A 186 -4.17 11.36 -4.05
CA SER A 186 -3.77 11.95 -5.33
C SER A 186 -4.07 10.96 -6.46
N VAL A 187 -4.83 11.40 -7.46
CA VAL A 187 -5.16 10.60 -8.66
C VAL A 187 -4.47 11.18 -9.89
N ASN A 188 -4.49 10.41 -10.98
CA ASN A 188 -3.82 10.77 -12.23
C ASN A 188 -2.32 11.04 -12.02
N TYR A 189 -1.66 10.22 -11.20
CA TYR A 189 -0.23 10.30 -10.98
C TYR A 189 0.53 9.75 -12.19
N GLU A 190 1.35 10.60 -12.82
CA GLU A 190 2.15 10.29 -14.01
C GLU A 190 1.35 9.67 -15.19
N PHE A 191 1.96 9.65 -16.38
CA PHE A 191 1.35 9.02 -17.55
C PHE A 191 1.67 7.53 -17.59
N ASN A 192 0.64 6.69 -17.78
CA ASN A 192 0.76 5.23 -17.82
C ASN A 192 1.45 4.60 -16.61
N TYR A 193 1.34 5.22 -15.43
CA TYR A 193 1.93 4.69 -14.21
C TYR A 193 1.12 3.47 -13.73
N PRO A 194 1.67 2.24 -13.83
CA PRO A 194 0.90 1.02 -13.64
C PRO A 194 0.96 0.57 -12.18
N ASN A 195 0.71 1.50 -11.26
CA ASN A 195 0.84 1.24 -9.84
C ASN A 195 0.02 2.24 -9.00
N ALA A 196 -0.27 1.87 -7.76
CA ALA A 196 -0.76 2.74 -6.70
C ALA A 196 0.07 2.48 -5.44
N PHE A 197 0.05 3.40 -4.49
CA PHE A 197 0.79 3.24 -3.24
C PHE A 197 0.29 4.18 -2.14
N TYR A 198 0.40 3.76 -0.90
CA TYR A 198 0.49 4.66 0.24
C TYR A 198 1.93 5.16 0.44
N SER A 199 2.08 6.47 0.65
CA SER A 199 3.35 7.08 1.04
C SER A 199 3.26 7.56 2.48
N SER A 200 4.01 6.90 3.37
CA SER A 200 4.18 7.31 4.78
C SER A 200 4.78 8.72 4.87
N ALA A 201 5.82 9.00 4.07
CA ALA A 201 6.51 10.28 4.02
C ALA A 201 5.58 11.46 3.65
N LEU A 202 4.59 11.20 2.79
CA LEU A 202 3.62 12.22 2.35
C LEU A 202 2.28 12.15 3.11
N GLY A 203 2.03 11.09 3.88
CA GLY A 203 0.76 10.86 4.57
C GLY A 203 -0.44 10.76 3.61
N GLN A 204 -0.26 10.21 2.40
CA GLN A 204 -1.32 10.14 1.39
C GLN A 204 -1.23 8.88 0.53
N VAL A 205 -2.36 8.52 -0.07
CA VAL A 205 -2.41 7.49 -1.12
C VAL A 205 -2.29 8.12 -2.50
N VAL A 206 -1.63 7.45 -3.42
CA VAL A 206 -1.33 7.93 -4.78
C VAL A 206 -1.73 6.85 -5.77
N PHE A 207 -2.48 7.24 -6.80
CA PHE A 207 -3.00 6.32 -7.81
C PHE A 207 -2.56 6.74 -9.21
N GLY A 208 -1.84 5.82 -9.87
CA GLY A 208 -1.57 5.89 -11.30
C GLY A 208 -2.77 5.44 -12.13
N THR A 209 -2.74 5.82 -13.41
CA THR A 209 -3.82 5.50 -14.35
C THR A 209 -3.64 4.18 -15.09
N GLY A 210 -2.49 3.52 -14.92
CA GLY A 210 -2.13 2.36 -15.73
C GLY A 210 -2.24 2.64 -17.23
N PHE A 211 -2.36 1.59 -18.03
CA PHE A 211 -2.50 1.72 -19.47
C PHE A 211 -3.93 2.09 -19.87
N PRO A 212 -4.12 2.93 -20.90
CA PRO A 212 -5.44 3.35 -21.32
C PRO A 212 -6.26 2.15 -21.81
N MET A 213 -7.56 2.16 -21.48
CA MET A 213 -8.50 1.08 -21.81
C MET A 213 -8.74 0.89 -23.32
N THR A 214 -8.33 1.86 -24.15
CA THR A 214 -8.30 1.75 -25.62
C THR A 214 -7.10 0.97 -26.16
N GLY A 215 -6.19 0.55 -25.27
CA GLY A 215 -5.07 -0.33 -25.56
C GLY A 215 -3.91 0.36 -26.28
N TRP A 216 -2.69 0.03 -25.86
CA TRP A 216 -1.61 -0.19 -26.81
C TRP A 216 -1.91 -1.50 -27.55
N MET A 217 -2.94 -1.48 -28.40
CA MET A 217 -3.09 -2.48 -29.43
C MET A 217 -2.30 -1.96 -30.62
N GLU A 218 -1.03 -2.35 -30.73
CA GLU A 218 -0.38 -2.30 -32.04
C GLU A 218 -1.33 -3.01 -33.01
N SER A 219 -1.74 -2.29 -34.05
CA SER A 219 -2.58 -2.83 -35.12
C SER A 219 -1.98 -4.17 -35.58
N ASP A 220 -2.77 -5.24 -35.43
CA ASP A 220 -2.53 -6.63 -35.86
C ASP A 220 -1.80 -7.61 -34.91
N THR A 221 -1.75 -7.36 -33.59
CA THR A 221 -0.75 -8.04 -32.77
C THR A 221 -1.28 -8.36 -31.34
N LYS A 222 -1.27 -9.66 -30.94
CA LYS A 222 -1.60 -10.24 -29.60
C LYS A 222 -1.21 -9.36 -28.39
N PRO A 223 -1.81 -9.51 -27.19
CA PRO A 223 -1.47 -8.70 -26.01
C PRO A 223 0.05 -8.61 -25.78
N VAL A 224 0.48 -7.42 -25.36
CA VAL A 224 1.78 -7.07 -24.78
C VAL A 224 2.45 -8.27 -24.12
N ASP A 225 3.75 -8.43 -24.36
CA ASP A 225 4.54 -9.50 -23.76
C ASP A 225 4.73 -9.33 -22.24
N ASP A 226 4.20 -8.26 -21.63
CA ASP A 226 4.28 -7.99 -20.19
C ASP A 226 2.90 -7.72 -19.57
N PHE A 227 2.68 -8.25 -18.36
CA PHE A 227 1.40 -8.17 -17.65
C PHE A 227 1.03 -6.71 -17.31
N ILE A 228 2.04 -5.85 -17.13
CA ILE A 228 1.86 -4.42 -16.87
C ILE A 228 0.97 -3.75 -17.93
N GLY A 229 1.09 -4.13 -19.21
CA GLY A 229 0.34 -3.48 -20.28
C GLY A 229 -1.14 -3.89 -20.37
N ILE A 230 -1.62 -4.75 -19.48
CA ILE A 230 -3.05 -5.07 -19.32
C ILE A 230 -3.64 -4.54 -18.01
N ILE A 231 -2.89 -3.73 -17.25
CA ILE A 231 -3.38 -3.08 -16.04
C ILE A 231 -3.80 -1.65 -16.40
N GLY A 232 -5.06 -1.32 -16.11
CA GLY A 232 -5.66 0.00 -16.27
C GLY A 232 -5.68 0.82 -14.97
N ASP A 233 -6.72 1.64 -14.82
CA ASP A 233 -6.82 2.63 -13.75
C ASP A 233 -7.04 1.99 -12.36
N PHE A 234 -6.14 2.27 -11.43
CA PHE A 234 -6.09 1.71 -10.09
C PHE A 234 -7.19 2.25 -9.16
N VAL A 235 -7.82 3.39 -9.47
CA VAL A 235 -8.97 3.86 -8.65
C VAL A 235 -10.29 3.18 -9.01
N THR A 236 -10.31 2.32 -10.04
CA THR A 236 -11.54 1.62 -10.46
C THR A 236 -11.98 0.55 -9.45
N GLY A 237 -11.02 -0.06 -8.75
CA GLY A 237 -11.27 -1.11 -7.77
C GLY A 237 -11.43 -0.56 -6.36
N ILE A 238 -12.55 -0.89 -5.70
CA ILE A 238 -12.74 -0.60 -4.27
C ILE A 238 -11.67 -1.34 -3.45
N ASP A 239 -11.35 -2.58 -3.84
CA ASP A 239 -10.32 -3.41 -3.25
C ASP A 239 -8.93 -2.77 -3.34
N ILE A 240 -8.53 -2.25 -4.50
CA ILE A 240 -7.23 -1.56 -4.64
C ILE A 240 -7.18 -0.31 -3.75
N VAL A 241 -8.20 0.54 -3.79
CA VAL A 241 -8.24 1.74 -2.94
C VAL A 241 -8.21 1.37 -1.45
N ALA A 242 -8.98 0.35 -1.04
CA ALA A 242 -9.00 -0.13 0.33
C ALA A 242 -7.66 -0.74 0.77
N HIS A 243 -6.96 -1.43 -0.14
CA HIS A 243 -5.62 -1.98 0.10
C HIS A 243 -4.64 -0.84 0.46
N GLU A 244 -4.58 0.22 -0.35
CA GLU A 244 -3.68 1.35 -0.08
C GLU A 244 -4.01 2.07 1.23
N LEU A 245 -5.30 2.26 1.51
CA LEU A 245 -5.71 2.87 2.79
C LEU A 245 -5.37 1.97 3.97
N MET A 246 -5.37 0.66 3.79
CA MET A 246 -5.01 -0.28 4.85
C MET A 246 -3.53 -0.21 5.20
N HIS A 247 -2.63 0.11 4.26
CA HIS A 247 -1.24 0.42 4.62
C HIS A 247 -1.13 1.60 5.58
N ALA A 248 -1.93 2.65 5.38
CA ALA A 248 -1.99 3.76 6.33
C ALA A 248 -2.51 3.31 7.70
N VAL A 249 -3.52 2.43 7.73
CA VAL A 249 -4.02 1.85 8.99
C VAL A 249 -2.93 1.05 9.70
N ILE A 250 -2.18 0.21 8.97
CA ILE A 250 -1.06 -0.56 9.52
C ILE A 250 0.01 0.39 10.08
N GLN A 251 0.42 1.38 9.28
CA GLN A 251 1.40 2.40 9.67
C GLN A 251 1.00 3.09 10.97
N CYS A 252 -0.27 3.52 11.11
CA CYS A 252 -0.74 4.23 12.30
C CYS A 252 -0.98 3.32 13.52
N THR A 253 -1.00 2.00 13.35
CA THR A 253 -1.45 1.07 14.39
C THR A 253 -0.31 0.24 14.98
N VAL A 254 0.54 -0.32 14.13
CA VAL A 254 1.56 -1.29 14.54
C VAL A 254 2.78 -0.57 15.11
N ASP A 255 3.37 -1.15 16.16
CA ASP A 255 4.57 -0.64 16.82
C ASP A 255 4.53 0.88 17.08
N GLN A 256 3.45 1.33 17.72
CA GLN A 256 3.25 2.72 18.13
C GLN A 256 3.31 3.74 16.98
N GLY A 257 2.93 3.34 15.77
CA GLY A 257 2.94 4.20 14.59
C GLY A 257 4.11 3.97 13.63
N ASN A 258 4.93 2.94 13.87
CA ASN A 258 6.06 2.58 13.01
C ASN A 258 5.66 1.63 11.87
N GLY A 259 4.52 0.96 11.95
CA GLY A 259 4.10 -0.01 10.94
C GLY A 259 4.86 -1.34 11.02
N LEU A 260 4.77 -2.15 9.97
CA LEU A 260 5.56 -3.38 9.80
C LEU A 260 6.75 -3.09 8.88
N ASP A 261 7.91 -3.68 9.18
CA ASP A 261 9.08 -3.60 8.31
C ASP A 261 8.72 -4.17 6.92
N TYR A 262 8.84 -3.37 5.86
CA TYR A 262 8.40 -3.78 4.51
C TYR A 262 9.42 -4.68 3.78
N LYS A 263 9.74 -5.81 4.40
CA LYS A 263 10.66 -6.85 3.88
C LYS A 263 10.37 -8.18 4.59
N GLY A 264 10.72 -9.30 3.96
CA GLY A 264 10.56 -10.64 4.55
C GLY A 264 9.12 -10.91 5.02
N GLU A 265 8.98 -11.68 6.10
CA GLU A 265 7.66 -12.00 6.68
C GLU A 265 6.86 -10.76 7.14
N PRO A 266 7.44 -9.75 7.83
CA PRO A 266 6.66 -8.58 8.24
C PRO A 266 6.09 -7.79 7.05
N GLY A 267 6.85 -7.67 5.96
CA GLY A 267 6.38 -7.00 4.74
C GLY A 267 5.29 -7.80 4.04
N ALA A 268 5.46 -9.12 3.94
CA ALA A 268 4.45 -10.02 3.39
C ALA A 268 3.16 -10.04 4.23
N LEU A 269 3.29 -9.86 5.55
CA LEU A 269 2.17 -9.72 6.45
C LEU A 269 1.47 -8.36 6.27
N SER A 270 2.22 -7.27 6.06
CA SER A 270 1.67 -5.95 5.72
C SER A 270 0.79 -6.03 4.46
N GLU A 271 1.33 -6.62 3.40
CA GLU A 271 0.61 -6.87 2.13
C GLU A 271 -0.66 -7.70 2.33
N SER A 272 -0.54 -8.79 3.10
CA SER A 272 -1.68 -9.67 3.32
C SER A 272 -2.77 -9.02 4.16
N ILE A 273 -2.42 -8.25 5.19
CA ILE A 273 -3.41 -7.50 5.96
C ILE A 273 -4.10 -6.49 5.04
N ALA A 274 -3.37 -5.79 4.18
CA ALA A 274 -3.97 -4.90 3.19
C ALA A 274 -4.95 -5.62 2.25
N ASP A 275 -4.57 -6.77 1.67
CA ASP A 275 -5.43 -7.62 0.84
C ASP A 275 -6.67 -8.14 1.59
N VAL A 276 -6.52 -8.55 2.85
CA VAL A 276 -7.60 -9.09 3.69
C VAL A 276 -8.68 -8.03 3.95
N PHE A 277 -8.29 -6.81 4.32
CA PHE A 277 -9.26 -5.74 4.56
C PHE A 277 -9.83 -5.18 3.25
N ALA A 278 -9.05 -5.18 2.17
CA ALA A 278 -9.52 -4.85 0.84
C ALA A 278 -10.66 -5.77 0.37
N ILE A 279 -10.45 -7.10 0.44
CA ILE A 279 -11.48 -8.05 0.01
C ILE A 279 -12.71 -7.97 0.91
N MET A 280 -12.53 -7.80 2.23
CA MET A 280 -13.68 -7.63 3.14
C MET A 280 -14.49 -6.38 2.83
N THR A 281 -13.82 -5.26 2.50
CA THR A 281 -14.49 -4.02 2.09
C THR A 281 -15.33 -4.23 0.84
N GLN A 282 -14.77 -4.90 -0.18
CA GLN A 282 -15.49 -5.21 -1.41
C GLN A 282 -16.69 -6.13 -1.17
N GLN A 283 -16.52 -7.19 -0.38
CA GLN A 283 -17.59 -8.12 -0.05
C GLN A 283 -18.71 -7.43 0.76
N TRP A 284 -18.36 -6.60 1.75
CA TRP A 284 -19.30 -5.83 2.54
C TRP A 284 -20.10 -4.84 1.69
N TYR A 285 -19.43 -4.12 0.80
CA TYR A 285 -20.10 -3.19 -0.11
C TYR A 285 -21.01 -3.91 -1.10
N SER A 286 -20.59 -5.08 -1.61
CA SER A 286 -21.43 -5.90 -2.50
C SER A 286 -22.71 -6.36 -1.79
N PHE A 287 -22.58 -6.85 -0.55
CA PHE A 287 -23.74 -7.20 0.29
C PHE A 287 -24.67 -6.01 0.57
N LYS A 288 -24.12 -4.82 0.83
CA LYS A 288 -24.91 -3.61 1.09
C LYS A 288 -25.68 -3.11 -0.13
N THR A 289 -25.15 -3.34 -1.33
CA THR A 289 -25.68 -2.76 -2.57
C THR A 289 -26.50 -3.71 -3.42
N ASP A 290 -26.30 -5.02 -3.28
CA ASP A 290 -27.09 -6.06 -3.94
C ASP A 290 -27.75 -6.98 -2.90
N PRO A 291 -29.08 -6.93 -2.73
CA PRO A 291 -29.80 -7.75 -1.75
C PRO A 291 -29.77 -9.26 -2.05
N ASN A 292 -29.34 -9.66 -3.26
CA ASN A 292 -29.21 -11.07 -3.64
C ASN A 292 -27.77 -11.59 -3.47
N TRP A 293 -26.80 -10.71 -3.23
CA TRP A 293 -25.40 -11.08 -3.09
C TRP A 293 -25.18 -11.93 -1.84
N LYS A 294 -24.39 -12.99 -2.00
CA LYS A 294 -23.98 -13.88 -0.91
C LYS A 294 -22.47 -14.03 -0.89
N LEU A 295 -21.93 -14.48 0.25
CA LEU A 295 -20.48 -14.67 0.37
C LEU A 295 -19.93 -15.66 -0.67
N GLU A 296 -20.71 -16.64 -1.10
CA GLU A 296 -20.33 -17.58 -2.14
C GLU A 296 -20.12 -16.92 -3.52
N ASP A 297 -20.66 -15.73 -3.74
CA ASP A 297 -20.47 -14.94 -4.96
C ASP A 297 -19.12 -14.19 -4.98
N SER A 298 -18.43 -14.11 -3.82
CA SER A 298 -17.08 -13.57 -3.75
C SER A 298 -16.08 -14.48 -4.46
N ASP A 299 -15.32 -13.92 -5.40
CA ASP A 299 -14.22 -14.64 -6.07
C ASP A 299 -12.92 -14.68 -5.25
N TRP A 300 -12.80 -13.83 -4.23
CA TRP A 300 -11.60 -13.69 -3.39
C TRP A 300 -10.36 -13.24 -4.18
N ILE A 301 -10.58 -12.43 -5.21
CA ILE A 301 -9.56 -11.89 -6.10
C ILE A 301 -9.37 -10.39 -5.83
N ILE A 302 -8.10 -9.96 -5.73
CA ILE A 302 -7.72 -8.55 -5.62
C ILE A 302 -7.40 -7.99 -7.02
N GLY A 303 -7.87 -6.79 -7.31
CA GLY A 303 -7.51 -5.99 -8.47
C GLY A 303 -8.15 -6.42 -9.79
N LYS A 304 -9.26 -7.17 -9.73
CA LYS A 304 -9.98 -7.65 -10.92
C LYS A 304 -10.43 -6.52 -11.85
N THR A 305 -10.86 -5.39 -11.29
CA THR A 305 -11.35 -4.24 -12.06
C THR A 305 -10.25 -3.42 -12.72
N ALA A 306 -9.01 -3.55 -12.24
CA ALA A 306 -7.86 -2.93 -12.88
C ALA A 306 -7.39 -3.73 -14.10
N ILE A 307 -7.77 -5.00 -14.23
CA ILE A 307 -7.46 -5.78 -15.43
C ILE A 307 -8.31 -5.27 -16.61
N LEU A 308 -7.63 -4.91 -17.71
CA LEU A 308 -8.30 -4.42 -18.91
C LEU A 308 -9.26 -5.46 -19.53
N PRO A 309 -10.31 -5.02 -20.25
CA PRO A 309 -11.27 -5.92 -20.89
C PRO A 309 -10.61 -6.98 -21.79
N GLY A 310 -11.19 -8.19 -21.84
CA GLY A 310 -10.66 -9.32 -22.61
C GLY A 310 -10.05 -10.43 -21.77
N HIS A 311 -9.93 -10.22 -20.45
CA HIS A 311 -9.30 -11.14 -19.50
C HIS A 311 -10.26 -11.52 -18.35
N PRO A 312 -11.40 -12.18 -18.65
CA PRO A 312 -12.43 -12.43 -17.65
C PRO A 312 -11.94 -13.33 -16.53
N GLY A 313 -12.25 -12.95 -15.28
CA GLY A 313 -11.92 -13.72 -14.09
C GLY A 313 -10.47 -13.56 -13.61
N MET A 314 -9.63 -12.81 -14.33
CA MET A 314 -8.27 -12.51 -13.88
C MET A 314 -8.26 -11.37 -12.87
N GLY A 315 -7.25 -11.39 -11.99
CA GLY A 315 -6.89 -10.28 -11.12
C GLY A 315 -5.40 -10.30 -10.83
N LEU A 316 -4.99 -9.53 -9.83
CA LEU A 316 -3.59 -9.38 -9.44
C LEU A 316 -3.17 -10.50 -8.50
N ARG A 317 -4.03 -10.82 -7.51
CA ARG A 317 -3.77 -11.80 -6.45
C ARG A 317 -5.04 -12.55 -6.07
N SER A 318 -4.89 -13.75 -5.54
CA SER A 318 -6.01 -14.56 -5.06
C SER A 318 -5.78 -14.97 -3.61
N LEU A 319 -6.71 -14.64 -2.71
CA LEU A 319 -6.64 -15.14 -1.34
C LEU A 319 -7.05 -16.61 -1.27
N LYS A 320 -7.94 -17.05 -2.17
CA LYS A 320 -8.45 -18.41 -2.21
C LYS A 320 -7.43 -19.39 -2.80
N GLU A 321 -6.76 -19.02 -3.89
CA GLU A 321 -5.78 -19.84 -4.60
C GLU A 321 -4.59 -18.97 -5.04
N PRO A 322 -3.70 -18.54 -4.11
CA PRO A 322 -2.50 -17.78 -4.48
C PRO A 322 -1.67 -18.52 -5.53
N GLY A 323 -1.16 -17.79 -6.52
CA GLY A 323 -0.46 -18.36 -7.68
C GLY A 323 -1.38 -18.69 -8.85
N LYS A 324 -2.68 -18.35 -8.76
CA LYS A 324 -3.69 -18.61 -9.80
C LYS A 324 -4.57 -17.40 -10.13
N ALA A 325 -4.22 -16.20 -9.70
CA ALA A 325 -5.01 -14.99 -10.02
C ALA A 325 -5.04 -14.69 -11.52
N PHE A 326 -3.97 -15.05 -12.25
CA PHE A 326 -3.89 -14.92 -13.69
C PHE A 326 -2.95 -15.95 -14.32
N GLU A 327 -3.22 -16.28 -15.58
CA GLU A 327 -2.30 -16.97 -16.48
C GLU A 327 -2.56 -16.47 -17.91
N ILE A 328 -1.52 -15.95 -18.58
CA ILE A 328 -1.63 -15.36 -19.90
C ILE A 328 -0.52 -15.91 -20.79
N ALA A 329 -0.91 -16.60 -21.86
CA ALA A 329 0.02 -16.96 -22.93
C ALA A 329 0.24 -15.73 -23.83
N THR A 330 1.42 -15.13 -23.74
CA THR A 330 1.85 -14.04 -24.63
C THR A 330 2.45 -14.61 -25.91
N ARG A 331 3.13 -13.78 -26.72
CA ARG A 331 3.85 -14.29 -27.89
C ARG A 331 5.10 -15.07 -27.50
N THR A 332 5.80 -14.61 -26.46
CA THR A 332 7.13 -15.10 -26.11
C THR A 332 7.17 -15.93 -24.83
N LYS A 333 6.20 -15.78 -23.92
CA LYS A 333 6.20 -16.45 -22.62
C LYS A 333 4.79 -16.69 -22.07
N VAL A 334 4.70 -17.48 -21.01
CA VAL A 334 3.50 -17.55 -20.17
C VAL A 334 3.75 -16.68 -18.95
N LEU A 335 2.93 -15.65 -18.79
CA LEU A 335 2.85 -14.84 -17.59
C LEU A 335 1.91 -15.53 -16.63
N LYS A 336 2.29 -15.69 -15.37
CA LYS A 336 1.43 -16.29 -14.35
C LYS A 336 1.63 -15.60 -13.02
N ASP A 337 0.61 -15.67 -12.18
CA ASP A 337 0.71 -15.31 -10.78
C ASP A 337 1.81 -16.16 -10.11
N LEU A 338 2.70 -15.49 -9.37
CA LEU A 338 3.86 -16.09 -8.73
C LEU A 338 3.69 -16.26 -7.23
N GLN A 339 2.56 -15.85 -6.66
CA GLN A 339 2.32 -16.00 -5.23
C GLN A 339 2.51 -17.44 -4.78
N ILE A 340 3.22 -17.60 -3.68
CA ILE A 340 3.33 -18.87 -2.97
C ILE A 340 2.19 -18.98 -1.97
N GLN A 341 1.81 -20.20 -1.60
CA GLN A 341 0.66 -20.42 -0.70
C GLN A 341 1.01 -21.26 0.53
N HIS A 342 2.21 -21.83 0.59
CA HIS A 342 2.68 -22.62 1.73
C HIS A 342 4.04 -22.14 2.24
N TYR A 343 4.22 -22.17 3.56
CA TYR A 343 5.43 -21.67 4.21
C TYR A 343 6.72 -22.41 3.82
N ASP A 344 6.63 -23.69 3.44
CA ASP A 344 7.79 -24.46 2.93
C ASP A 344 8.38 -23.88 1.63
N GLU A 345 7.63 -23.03 0.92
CA GLU A 345 8.08 -22.33 -0.29
C GLU A 345 8.77 -20.99 0.03
N TYR A 346 8.67 -20.52 1.28
CA TYR A 346 9.15 -19.20 1.70
C TYR A 346 10.67 -19.14 1.79
N ASN A 347 11.22 -17.97 1.45
CA ASN A 347 12.57 -17.56 1.81
C ASN A 347 12.65 -16.02 1.87
N ASP A 348 13.63 -15.49 2.61
CA ASP A 348 13.75 -14.05 2.87
C ASP A 348 14.06 -13.18 1.65
N ASN A 349 14.41 -13.77 0.50
CA ASN A 349 14.65 -13.03 -0.74
C ASN A 349 13.40 -12.89 -1.60
N LEU A 350 12.27 -13.48 -1.19
CA LEU A 350 11.01 -13.30 -1.90
C LEU A 350 10.49 -11.88 -1.73
N GLU A 351 9.99 -11.34 -2.83
CA GLU A 351 9.27 -10.09 -2.85
C GLU A 351 7.97 -10.25 -2.03
N VAL A 352 7.59 -9.21 -1.28
CA VAL A 352 6.56 -9.30 -0.23
C VAL A 352 5.17 -9.63 -0.78
N HIS A 353 4.84 -9.20 -2.01
CA HIS A 353 3.58 -9.50 -2.67
C HIS A 353 3.50 -10.97 -3.10
N ILE A 354 4.65 -11.64 -3.32
CA ILE A 354 4.72 -13.07 -3.64
C ILE A 354 4.46 -13.91 -2.38
N SER A 355 5.13 -13.57 -1.28
CA SER A 355 5.03 -14.31 -0.01
C SER A 355 3.76 -14.00 0.78
N SER A 356 3.06 -12.88 0.50
CA SER A 356 1.77 -12.53 1.11
C SER A 356 0.66 -13.55 0.80
N GLY A 357 0.83 -14.38 -0.23
CA GLY A 357 -0.09 -15.47 -0.56
C GLY A 357 -0.26 -16.47 0.59
N ILE A 358 0.75 -16.70 1.43
CA ILE A 358 0.69 -17.59 2.60
C ILE A 358 -0.35 -17.10 3.62
N PRO A 359 -0.19 -15.89 4.22
CA PRO A 359 -1.19 -15.36 5.16
C PRO A 359 -2.54 -15.03 4.50
N ASN A 360 -2.58 -14.67 3.20
CA ASN A 360 -3.83 -14.51 2.46
C ASN A 360 -4.65 -15.81 2.43
N LYS A 361 -3.99 -16.93 2.12
CA LYS A 361 -4.60 -18.26 2.14
C LYS A 361 -5.04 -18.67 3.54
N ALA A 362 -4.26 -18.32 4.57
CA ALA A 362 -4.65 -18.57 5.96
C ALA A 362 -5.95 -17.84 6.33
N PHE A 363 -6.10 -16.56 5.94
CA PHE A 363 -7.35 -15.82 6.19
C PHE A 363 -8.53 -16.44 5.46
N TYR A 364 -8.38 -16.78 4.17
CA TYR A 364 -9.45 -17.45 3.42
C TYR A 364 -9.89 -18.77 4.07
N GLU A 365 -8.94 -19.62 4.47
CA GLU A 365 -9.25 -20.89 5.14
C GLU A 365 -9.93 -20.67 6.50
N ALA A 366 -9.53 -19.63 7.26
CA ALA A 366 -10.16 -19.27 8.52
C ALA A 366 -11.60 -18.79 8.28
N ALA A 367 -11.81 -17.85 7.37
CA ALA A 367 -13.14 -17.33 7.03
C ALA A 367 -14.09 -18.44 6.58
N LYS A 368 -13.62 -19.32 5.69
CA LYS A 368 -14.38 -20.48 5.21
C LYS A 368 -14.76 -21.43 6.35
N GLU A 369 -13.85 -21.69 7.27
CA GLU A 369 -14.06 -22.65 8.35
C GLU A 369 -14.90 -22.07 9.51
N ILE A 370 -14.82 -20.77 9.73
CA ILE A 370 -15.65 -20.03 10.69
C ILE A 370 -17.09 -19.90 10.19
N GLY A 371 -17.26 -19.63 8.89
CA GLY A 371 -18.56 -19.38 8.26
C GLY A 371 -19.13 -18.00 8.62
N GLY A 372 -20.30 -17.68 8.06
CA GLY A 372 -20.87 -16.32 8.12
C GLY A 372 -20.15 -15.38 7.16
N PHE A 373 -20.44 -14.09 7.24
CA PHE A 373 -19.70 -13.10 6.45
C PHE A 373 -18.27 -12.96 6.99
N SER A 374 -17.31 -12.75 6.09
CA SER A 374 -15.88 -12.71 6.43
C SER A 374 -15.56 -11.68 7.51
N TRP A 375 -16.26 -10.53 7.53
CA TRP A 375 -16.05 -9.44 8.47
C TRP A 375 -16.70 -9.64 9.86
N GLU A 376 -17.62 -10.61 10.02
CA GLU A 376 -18.37 -10.79 11.28
C GLU A 376 -17.53 -11.42 12.39
N LYS A 377 -16.77 -12.48 12.07
CA LYS A 377 -15.94 -13.20 13.04
C LYS A 377 -14.48 -13.25 12.62
N ALA A 378 -14.18 -13.71 11.40
CA ALA A 378 -12.80 -13.80 10.93
C ALA A 378 -12.13 -12.42 10.86
N GLY A 379 -12.81 -11.43 10.30
CA GLY A 379 -12.35 -10.05 10.26
C GLY A 379 -12.14 -9.45 11.65
N GLN A 380 -13.04 -9.71 12.60
CA GLN A 380 -12.88 -9.25 13.99
C GLN A 380 -11.63 -9.85 14.65
N ILE A 381 -11.34 -11.12 14.38
CA ILE A 381 -10.13 -11.79 14.88
C ILE A 381 -8.87 -11.12 14.30
N TRP A 382 -8.83 -10.92 12.97
CA TRP A 382 -7.69 -10.29 12.29
C TRP A 382 -7.49 -8.84 12.73
N TYR A 383 -8.57 -8.07 12.85
CA TYR A 383 -8.50 -6.67 13.29
C TYR A 383 -8.00 -6.57 14.74
N ARG A 384 -8.52 -7.39 15.66
CA ARG A 384 -8.06 -7.39 17.05
C ARG A 384 -6.60 -7.83 17.19
N ALA A 385 -6.15 -8.76 16.34
CA ALA A 385 -4.76 -9.17 16.30
C ALA A 385 -3.83 -8.07 15.77
N LEU A 386 -4.29 -7.29 14.77
CA LEU A 386 -3.57 -6.13 14.23
C LEU A 386 -3.42 -5.00 15.25
N ILE A 387 -4.49 -4.67 15.99
CA ILE A 387 -4.47 -3.58 16.98
C ILE A 387 -3.92 -4.01 18.35
N ASP A 388 -3.45 -5.26 18.49
CA ASP A 388 -2.80 -5.71 19.73
C ASP A 388 -1.49 -4.93 19.92
N THR A 389 -1.39 -4.22 21.04
CA THR A 389 -0.20 -3.45 21.44
C THR A 389 1.10 -4.27 21.53
N GLY A 390 0.99 -5.61 21.55
CA GLY A 390 2.15 -6.50 21.50
C GLY A 390 2.70 -6.78 20.10
N LEU A 391 2.08 -6.25 19.03
CA LEU A 391 2.54 -6.47 17.66
C LEU A 391 3.70 -5.52 17.32
N ASP A 392 4.89 -6.11 17.16
CA ASP A 392 6.14 -5.42 16.82
C ASP A 392 6.31 -5.31 15.29
N LYS A 393 7.05 -4.30 14.82
CA LYS A 393 7.31 -4.09 13.39
C LYS A 393 8.04 -5.25 12.70
N THR A 394 8.72 -6.10 13.47
CA THR A 394 9.40 -7.32 13.00
C THR A 394 8.54 -8.58 13.10
N CYS A 395 7.22 -8.43 13.23
CA CYS A 395 6.27 -9.54 13.41
C CYS A 395 6.40 -10.62 12.32
N LEU A 396 6.70 -11.85 12.75
CA LEU A 396 6.71 -13.03 11.89
C LEU A 396 5.31 -13.61 11.75
N PHE A 397 5.09 -14.44 10.73
CA PHE A 397 3.80 -15.13 10.51
C PHE A 397 3.39 -15.96 11.72
N SER A 398 4.35 -16.62 12.39
CA SER A 398 4.10 -17.40 13.61
C SER A 398 3.61 -16.52 14.77
N ASN A 399 4.12 -15.29 14.91
CA ASN A 399 3.68 -14.35 15.94
C ASN A 399 2.25 -13.88 15.67
N PHE A 400 1.94 -13.52 14.42
CA PHE A 400 0.60 -13.09 14.04
C PHE A 400 -0.43 -14.23 14.11
N ALA A 401 -0.03 -15.45 13.75
CA ALA A 401 -0.85 -16.66 13.92
C ALA A 401 -1.21 -16.90 15.39
N ASN A 402 -0.28 -16.66 16.32
CA ASN A 402 -0.55 -16.73 17.76
C ASN A 402 -1.48 -15.61 18.24
N SER A 403 -1.30 -14.39 17.75
CA SER A 403 -2.17 -13.27 18.08
C SER A 403 -3.62 -13.55 17.64
N THR A 404 -3.82 -13.96 16.38
CA THR A 404 -5.14 -14.33 15.86
C THR A 404 -5.77 -15.51 16.61
N PHE A 405 -5.00 -16.51 17.02
CA PHE A 405 -5.53 -17.57 17.89
C PHE A 405 -6.02 -17.06 19.24
N LYS A 406 -5.22 -16.24 19.93
CA LYS A 406 -5.60 -15.69 21.25
C LYS A 406 -6.88 -14.87 21.15
N GLU A 407 -7.00 -14.04 20.13
CA GLU A 407 -8.21 -13.25 19.88
C GLU A 407 -9.41 -14.13 19.52
N ALA A 408 -9.20 -15.18 18.73
CA ALA A 408 -10.24 -16.17 18.42
C ALA A 408 -10.73 -16.91 19.67
N VAL A 409 -9.85 -17.25 20.62
CA VAL A 409 -10.24 -17.84 21.91
C VAL A 409 -11.04 -16.85 22.75
N LYS A 410 -10.65 -15.57 22.80
CA LYS A 410 -11.40 -14.52 23.52
C LYS A 410 -12.80 -14.34 22.93
N ILE A 411 -12.91 -14.22 21.60
CA ILE A 411 -14.21 -14.09 20.90
C ILE A 411 -15.04 -15.36 21.08
N GLY A 412 -14.43 -16.54 20.98
CA GLY A 412 -15.11 -17.82 21.14
C GLY A 412 -15.77 -17.96 22.52
N LYS A 413 -15.08 -17.52 23.58
CA LYS A 413 -15.66 -17.46 24.93
C LYS A 413 -16.83 -16.47 25.05
N ALA A 414 -16.74 -15.33 24.36
CA ALA A 414 -17.79 -14.30 24.39
C ALA A 414 -19.03 -14.66 23.54
N THR A 415 -18.91 -15.62 22.62
CA THR A 415 -19.95 -15.99 21.65
C THR A 415 -20.39 -17.45 21.76
N ASP A 416 -20.02 -18.13 22.84
CA ASP A 416 -20.27 -19.57 23.08
C ASP A 416 -19.82 -20.50 21.92
N ASP A 417 -18.76 -20.10 21.18
CA ASP A 417 -18.06 -20.96 20.19
C ASP A 417 -16.68 -21.35 20.74
N PRO A 418 -16.58 -22.36 21.61
CA PRO A 418 -15.30 -22.77 22.22
C PRO A 418 -14.30 -23.32 21.20
N ASN A 419 -14.73 -23.62 19.97
CA ASN A 419 -13.88 -24.16 18.91
C ASN A 419 -13.31 -23.09 17.99
N LEU A 420 -13.64 -21.81 18.18
CA LEU A 420 -13.23 -20.73 17.28
C LEU A 420 -11.70 -20.62 17.15
N GLY A 421 -10.97 -20.70 18.27
CA GLY A 421 -9.50 -20.75 18.26
C GLY A 421 -8.95 -21.93 17.46
N LYS A 422 -9.55 -23.13 17.60
CA LYS A 422 -9.13 -24.32 16.86
C LYS A 422 -9.38 -24.19 15.34
N LYS A 423 -10.40 -23.46 14.91
CA LYS A 423 -10.63 -23.18 13.48
C LYS A 423 -9.52 -22.30 12.90
N VAL A 424 -9.15 -21.21 13.60
CA VAL A 424 -8.04 -20.33 13.21
C VAL A 424 -6.70 -21.07 13.20
N GLN A 425 -6.45 -21.91 14.21
CA GLN A 425 -5.28 -22.80 14.25
C GLN A 425 -5.17 -23.69 13.02
N ARG A 426 -6.25 -24.36 12.65
CA ARG A 426 -6.26 -25.25 11.48
C ARG A 426 -6.02 -24.48 10.19
N ALA A 427 -6.52 -23.25 10.08
CA ALA A 427 -6.27 -22.39 8.93
C ALA A 427 -4.78 -22.05 8.75
N TRP A 428 -4.08 -21.63 9.81
CA TRP A 428 -2.62 -21.38 9.76
C TRP A 428 -1.82 -22.67 9.49
N ARG A 429 -2.21 -23.78 10.11
CA ARG A 429 -1.58 -25.09 9.87
C ARG A 429 -1.69 -25.54 8.40
N LYS A 430 -2.80 -25.22 7.71
CA LYS A 430 -2.97 -25.56 6.27
C LYS A 430 -1.96 -24.87 5.36
N VAL A 431 -1.40 -23.74 5.79
CA VAL A 431 -0.37 -23.00 5.03
C VAL A 431 1.03 -23.19 5.59
N GLY A 432 1.23 -24.16 6.50
CA GLY A 432 2.54 -24.50 7.04
C GLY A 432 3.04 -23.60 8.17
N VAL A 433 2.22 -22.65 8.65
CA VAL A 433 2.62 -21.74 9.74
C VAL A 433 2.21 -22.32 11.09
N GLN A 434 3.20 -22.51 11.97
CA GLN A 434 3.01 -22.98 13.35
C GLN A 434 3.69 -22.02 14.34
N TYR A 435 3.31 -22.09 15.61
CA TYR A 435 4.01 -21.40 16.70
C TYR A 435 4.09 -22.33 17.92
N ASP A 436 5.10 -22.16 18.75
CA ASP A 436 5.58 -23.21 19.67
C ASP A 436 4.65 -23.62 20.84
N THR A 437 3.44 -23.06 20.95
CA THR A 437 2.55 -23.28 22.12
C THR A 437 1.20 -23.89 21.78
N TRP A 438 1.10 -24.60 20.65
CA TRP A 438 -0.12 -25.32 20.24
C TRP A 438 -0.36 -26.65 20.99
N ASP A 439 -0.02 -26.77 22.28
CA ASP A 439 -0.31 -27.99 23.03
C ASP A 439 -1.84 -28.16 23.19
N ASP A 440 -2.31 -29.32 22.71
CA ASP A 440 -3.71 -29.69 22.39
C ASP A 440 -4.69 -29.73 23.58
#